data_AF-A0A817A1T6-F1
#
_entry.id   AF-A0A817A1T6-F1
#
_cell.length_a   1.000
_cell.length_b   1.000
_cell.length_c   1.000
_cell.angle_alpha   90.00
_cell.angle_beta   90.00
_cell.angle_gamma   90.00
#
_symmetry.space_group_name_H-M   'P 1'
#
loop_
_entity.id
_entity.type
_entity.pdbx_description
1 polymer ?
#
loop_
_entity_poly.entity_id
_entity_poly.type
_entity_poly.pdbx_seq_one_letter_code
_entity_poly.pdbx_strand_id
1 'polypeptide(L)'
;MAQAINKGNQSAQRKPPASLSRTMSIPATSENFLLRLDNRQISTVENSILIWLDTYLDIVSEEFNYFIARFQELVHLILPFFDVNRCIDFILETKNEKIFLVVSGSLGETLVPIIHDYEQIDSIYIYCENKNKHEKWANEIKKIKGVFQALEPMFDVFRRDIRQCEDDLVPFHILSSNYHRNWKNNPADQLFIYTQLLKDILIEMDYKSNTKKEFTDFCRCQYLNNSYQLNLITEFRTDSKPSSSIYWYTRECFLYLMLSKALRIQDINMMIQMGFFIRDIHREIIQSHSKLGKQNSTTVYRGQGITEKNFHQILENNNGFLSFNNFLIATTDRDLSIMYASFARDNHELTGVLFVIEIDQSKSLFTPLDKISYYPESEQQILFSIQNVFRIRSIDQIENGLWQIQLKLTTHDNELVRHFRELVQQEIPNKNENEWLNTVKMNIQQLNKARGLWA
;
A
#
# COMPACT_ATOMS: atom_id res chain seq x y z
N MET A 1 32.43 39.83 74.48
CA MET A 1 33.04 38.48 74.40
C MET A 1 33.35 38.25 72.92
N ALA A 2 34.59 38.01 72.47
CA ALA A 2 35.55 36.93 72.81
C ALA A 2 34.98 35.54 72.42
N GLN A 3 35.67 34.64 71.68
CA GLN A 3 37.05 34.52 71.12
C GLN A 3 37.04 33.40 70.02
N ALA A 4 37.98 33.15 69.09
CA ALA A 4 39.24 33.76 68.61
C ALA A 4 39.51 33.32 67.12
N ILE A 5 40.42 33.90 66.30
CA ILE A 5 41.82 33.47 65.98
C ILE A 5 41.93 31.98 65.56
N ASN A 6 42.48 31.55 64.40
CA ASN A 6 43.75 31.96 63.76
C ASN A 6 43.89 31.72 62.22
N LYS A 7 45.02 32.22 61.67
CA LYS A 7 45.60 32.20 60.30
C LYS A 7 45.59 30.86 59.52
N GLY A 8 45.65 30.98 58.18
CA GLY A 8 45.94 29.85 57.28
C GLY A 8 46.19 30.22 55.80
N ASN A 9 47.05 31.19 55.49
CA ASN A 9 47.27 31.66 54.11
C ASN A 9 48.46 30.93 53.44
N GLN A 10 48.20 30.08 52.44
CA GLN A 10 49.22 29.50 51.54
C GLN A 10 48.74 29.46 50.10
N SER A 11 49.64 29.77 49.16
CA SER A 11 49.36 29.83 47.72
C SER A 11 49.35 28.44 47.07
N ALA A 12 48.23 28.06 46.46
CA ALA A 12 48.13 26.89 45.58
C ALA A 12 47.67 27.30 44.17
N GLN A 13 48.10 26.55 43.16
CA GLN A 13 47.93 26.91 41.75
C GLN A 13 46.46 26.81 41.28
N ARG A 14 46.05 27.71 40.38
CA ARG A 14 44.76 27.59 39.67
C ARG A 14 44.75 26.34 38.81
N LYS A 15 43.94 25.34 39.17
CA LYS A 15 43.41 24.35 38.22
C LYS A 15 42.08 24.87 37.65
N PRO A 16 41.82 24.76 36.33
CA PRO A 16 40.48 24.99 35.80
C PRO A 16 39.51 23.88 36.28
N PRO A 17 38.20 24.15 36.39
CA PRO A 17 37.21 23.11 36.63
C PRO A 17 37.20 22.06 35.52
N ALA A 18 36.83 20.82 35.86
CA ALA A 18 36.75 19.73 34.89
C ALA A 18 35.68 20.02 33.82
N SER A 19 36.00 19.71 32.56
CA SER A 19 35.06 19.78 31.45
C SER A 19 33.95 18.74 31.62
N LEU A 20 32.72 19.19 31.88
CA LEU A 20 31.53 18.37 31.80
C LEU A 20 31.20 18.06 30.34
N SER A 21 31.88 17.05 29.78
CA SER A 21 31.56 16.46 28.49
C SER A 21 30.22 15.74 28.56
N ARG A 22 29.12 16.49 28.36
CA ARG A 22 27.82 15.91 28.00
C ARG A 22 27.94 15.29 26.61
N THR A 23 28.35 14.02 26.57
CA THR A 23 27.96 13.14 25.47
C THR A 23 26.43 13.03 25.49
N MET A 24 25.77 13.81 24.64
CA MET A 24 24.35 13.62 24.38
C MET A 24 24.21 12.30 23.64
N SER A 25 23.62 11.30 24.32
CA SER A 25 23.24 10.04 23.70
C SER A 25 22.22 10.31 22.62
N ILE A 26 22.52 9.94 21.38
CA ILE A 26 21.61 10.03 20.25
C ILE A 26 20.36 9.18 20.56
N PRO A 27 19.14 9.61 20.22
CA PRO A 27 17.96 8.77 20.34
C PRO A 27 18.15 7.45 19.57
N ALA A 28 17.83 6.32 20.21
CA ALA A 28 18.04 4.99 19.62
C ALA A 28 17.25 4.78 18.31
N THR A 29 16.23 5.59 18.03
CA THR A 29 15.57 5.69 16.72
C THR A 29 16.53 6.20 15.64
N SER A 30 17.16 7.36 15.84
CA SER A 30 18.00 8.04 14.85
C SER A 30 19.25 7.24 14.48
N GLU A 31 19.91 6.57 15.44
CA GLU A 31 21.02 5.66 15.13
C GLU A 31 20.55 4.47 14.26
N ASN A 32 19.39 3.88 14.56
CA ASN A 32 18.83 2.77 13.78
C ASN A 32 18.35 3.18 12.38
N PHE A 33 18.00 4.46 12.14
CA PHE A 33 17.74 4.96 10.79
C PHE A 33 19.03 5.05 9.96
N LEU A 34 20.10 5.63 10.52
CA LEU A 34 21.38 5.77 9.82
C LEU A 34 22.04 4.40 9.55
N LEU A 35 21.97 3.47 10.51
CA LEU A 35 22.46 2.09 10.34
C LEU A 35 21.70 1.29 9.28
N ARG A 36 20.45 1.66 8.94
CA ARG A 36 19.72 1.09 7.80
C ARG A 36 20.14 1.73 6.47
N LEU A 37 20.54 3.00 6.44
CA LEU A 37 20.95 3.71 5.22
C LEU A 37 22.32 3.26 4.68
N ASP A 38 23.30 2.98 5.55
CA ASP A 38 24.61 2.47 5.09
C ASP A 38 24.59 0.96 4.74
N ASN A 39 23.56 0.21 5.16
CA ASN A 39 23.35 -1.18 4.76
C ASN A 39 22.30 -1.28 3.63
N ARG A 40 22.75 -1.47 2.37
CA ARG A 40 21.93 -1.44 1.13
C ARG A 40 20.85 -2.54 0.96
N GLN A 41 20.21 -2.99 2.03
CA GLN A 41 19.00 -3.83 1.99
C GLN A 41 17.88 -3.16 2.80
N ILE A 42 17.51 -1.95 2.38
CA ILE A 42 16.24 -1.35 2.80
C ILE A 42 15.13 -1.94 1.94
N SER A 43 14.27 -2.74 2.54
CA SER A 43 12.97 -3.10 1.98
C SER A 43 11.86 -2.72 2.97
N THR A 44 10.71 -2.32 2.44
CA THR A 44 9.48 -2.09 3.21
C THR A 44 8.46 -3.16 2.88
N VAL A 45 7.57 -3.46 3.82
CA VAL A 45 6.40 -4.34 3.58
C VAL A 45 5.20 -3.59 3.00
N GLU A 46 5.29 -2.28 2.81
CA GLU A 46 4.24 -1.40 2.27
C GLU A 46 4.58 -0.92 0.85
N ASN A 47 3.60 -0.39 0.11
CA ASN A 47 3.80 0.07 -1.26
C ASN A 47 4.58 1.39 -1.35
N SER A 48 4.60 2.17 -0.28
CA SER A 48 5.00 3.58 -0.28
C SER A 48 6.25 3.83 0.58
N ILE A 49 7.10 4.77 0.13
CA ILE A 49 8.30 5.26 0.86
C ILE A 49 8.26 6.78 0.90
N LEU A 50 8.54 7.38 2.06
CA LEU A 50 8.77 8.81 2.19
C LEU A 50 10.26 9.11 2.28
N ILE A 51 10.76 9.92 1.34
CA ILE A 51 12.11 10.49 1.36
C ILE A 51 12.01 11.95 1.81
N TRP A 52 12.84 12.36 2.76
CA TRP A 52 13.10 13.78 3.02
C TRP A 52 14.55 14.09 2.61
N LEU A 53 14.72 14.88 1.56
CA LEU A 53 16.03 15.38 1.13
C LEU A 53 16.23 16.84 1.57
N ASP A 54 17.10 17.06 2.55
CA ASP A 54 17.58 18.40 2.92
C ASP A 54 19.00 18.32 3.51
N THR A 55 19.91 19.13 2.96
CA THR A 55 21.32 19.24 3.36
C THR A 55 21.52 19.78 4.77
N TYR A 56 20.51 20.40 5.39
CA TYR A 56 20.59 21.05 6.71
C TYR A 56 19.62 20.48 7.75
N LEU A 57 19.04 19.30 7.50
CA LEU A 57 18.02 18.67 8.32
C LEU A 57 18.51 18.33 9.74
N ASP A 58 18.01 19.00 10.78
CA ASP A 58 18.29 18.64 12.17
C ASP A 58 17.42 17.45 12.62
N ILE A 59 17.94 16.24 12.40
CA ILE A 59 17.31 14.97 12.81
C ILE A 59 17.28 14.74 14.34
N VAL A 60 17.79 15.67 15.14
CA VAL A 60 17.72 15.64 16.62
C VAL A 60 16.67 16.63 17.14
N SER A 61 16.20 17.58 16.32
CA SER A 61 15.20 18.59 16.69
C SER A 61 13.85 18.00 17.12
N GLU A 62 13.15 18.68 18.02
CA GLU A 62 11.79 18.30 18.43
C GLU A 62 10.79 18.42 17.27
N GLU A 63 10.99 19.37 16.36
CA GLU A 63 10.18 19.55 15.14
C GLU A 63 10.30 18.36 14.19
N PHE A 64 11.51 17.88 13.90
CA PHE A 64 11.71 16.69 13.08
C PHE A 64 11.11 15.44 13.75
N ASN A 65 11.26 15.28 15.06
CA ASN A 65 10.66 14.15 15.79
C ASN A 65 9.12 14.20 15.76
N TYR A 66 8.50 15.38 15.88
CA TYR A 66 7.06 15.57 15.72
C TYR A 66 6.60 15.26 14.29
N PHE A 67 7.32 15.73 13.27
CA PHE A 67 7.06 15.39 11.87
C PHE A 67 7.09 13.88 11.63
N ILE A 68 8.15 13.19 12.08
CA ILE A 68 8.30 11.75 11.91
C ILE A 68 7.14 11.01 12.60
N ALA A 69 6.77 11.41 13.83
CA ALA A 69 5.63 10.82 14.53
C ALA A 69 4.31 11.02 13.76
N ARG A 70 4.10 12.19 13.14
CA ARG A 70 2.90 12.51 12.35
C ARG A 70 2.83 11.67 11.07
N PHE A 71 3.91 11.61 10.29
CA PHE A 71 3.95 10.83 9.04
C PHE A 71 3.91 9.31 9.27
N GLN A 72 4.36 8.82 10.42
CA GLN A 72 4.25 7.41 10.80
C GLN A 72 2.80 6.90 10.96
N GLU A 73 1.79 7.79 11.02
CA GLU A 73 0.37 7.42 10.89
C GLU A 73 0.04 6.80 9.51
N LEU A 74 0.77 7.20 8.46
CA LEU A 74 0.40 6.96 7.06
C LEU A 74 1.43 6.12 6.28
N VAL A 75 2.72 6.23 6.62
CA VAL A 75 3.81 5.53 5.92
C VAL A 75 4.80 4.93 6.91
N HIS A 76 5.15 3.67 6.74
CA HIS A 76 6.12 3.00 7.60
C HIS A 76 7.54 3.54 7.43
N LEU A 77 8.01 3.60 6.18
CA LEU A 77 9.41 3.81 5.86
C LEU A 77 9.65 5.28 5.49
N ILE A 78 10.26 6.00 6.42
CA ILE A 78 10.70 7.39 6.25
C ILE A 78 12.23 7.41 6.25
N LEU A 79 12.83 8.03 5.23
CA LEU A 79 14.28 8.07 5.00
C LEU A 79 14.78 9.51 4.85
N PRO A 80 15.53 10.05 5.83
CA PRO A 80 16.22 11.32 5.68
C PRO A 80 17.49 11.15 4.82
N PHE A 81 17.69 12.06 3.86
CA PHE A 81 18.88 12.16 3.03
C PHE A 81 19.48 13.57 3.13
N PHE A 82 20.81 13.62 3.22
CA PHE A 82 21.60 14.85 3.31
C PHE A 82 22.51 15.05 2.07
N ASP A 83 22.67 14.00 1.26
CA ASP A 83 23.45 14.01 0.02
C ASP A 83 22.52 13.70 -1.17
N VAL A 84 22.63 14.52 -2.20
CA VAL A 84 21.77 14.48 -3.39
C VAL A 84 22.04 13.21 -4.22
N ASN A 85 23.30 12.81 -4.34
CA ASN A 85 23.69 11.68 -5.19
C ASN A 85 23.19 10.37 -4.57
N ARG A 86 23.42 10.16 -3.26
CA ARG A 86 22.85 9.02 -2.51
C ARG A 86 21.33 8.95 -2.62
N CYS A 87 20.65 10.11 -2.64
CA CYS A 87 19.20 10.17 -2.82
C CYS A 87 18.77 9.74 -4.23
N ILE A 88 19.45 10.23 -5.28
CA ILE A 88 19.21 9.83 -6.67
C ILE A 88 19.50 8.33 -6.86
N ASP A 89 20.63 7.84 -6.36
CA ASP A 89 21.02 6.42 -6.40
C ASP A 89 19.94 5.54 -5.78
N PHE A 90 19.42 5.90 -4.59
CA PHE A 90 18.35 5.15 -3.93
C PHE A 90 17.02 5.20 -4.69
N ILE A 91 16.66 6.34 -5.28
CA ILE A 91 15.46 6.47 -6.11
C ILE A 91 15.57 5.55 -7.34
N LEU A 92 16.75 5.47 -7.97
CA LEU A 92 17.01 4.61 -9.14
C LEU A 92 17.14 3.12 -8.78
N GLU A 93 17.67 2.78 -7.61
CA GLU A 93 17.73 1.40 -7.09
C GLU A 93 16.34 0.89 -6.62
N THR A 94 15.38 1.78 -6.35
CA THR A 94 13.99 1.42 -5.98
C THR A 94 13.23 0.86 -7.19
N LYS A 95 12.49 -0.26 -6.99
CA LYS A 95 11.86 -1.04 -8.07
C LYS A 95 10.35 -1.18 -7.97
N ASN A 96 9.82 -1.54 -6.80
CA ASN A 96 8.42 -1.92 -6.64
C ASN A 96 7.60 -0.83 -5.92
N GLU A 97 8.27 0.06 -5.21
CA GLU A 97 7.71 1.03 -4.30
C GLU A 97 7.51 2.39 -4.97
N LYS A 98 6.50 3.14 -4.55
CA LYS A 98 6.30 4.54 -4.96
C LYS A 98 6.89 5.48 -3.90
N ILE A 99 7.61 6.49 -4.38
CA ILE A 99 8.37 7.44 -3.58
C ILE A 99 7.61 8.75 -3.51
N PHE A 100 7.41 9.21 -2.28
CA PHE A 100 6.95 10.54 -1.94
C PHE A 100 8.17 11.34 -1.48
N LEU A 101 8.46 12.46 -2.15
CA LEU A 101 9.68 13.24 -1.92
C LEU A 101 9.37 14.59 -1.27
N VAL A 102 9.77 14.75 -0.01
CA VAL A 102 9.84 16.07 0.64
C VAL A 102 11.24 16.65 0.39
N VAL A 103 11.31 17.89 -0.10
CA VAL A 103 12.56 18.56 -0.42
C VAL A 103 12.54 20.04 -0.01
N SER A 104 13.68 20.57 0.42
CA SER A 104 13.79 22.00 0.75
C SER A 104 13.75 22.89 -0.49
N GLY A 105 13.21 24.11 -0.37
CA GLY A 105 12.91 24.99 -1.52
C GLY A 105 14.09 25.20 -2.48
N SER A 106 15.24 25.62 -1.96
CA SER A 106 16.45 25.90 -2.76
C SER A 106 17.06 24.66 -3.40
N LEU A 107 16.88 23.48 -2.78
CA LEU A 107 17.37 22.22 -3.30
C LEU A 107 16.41 21.61 -4.33
N GLY A 108 15.10 21.76 -4.11
CA GLY A 108 14.08 21.36 -5.07
C GLY A 108 14.18 22.15 -6.37
N GLU A 109 14.48 23.46 -6.29
CA GLU A 109 14.64 24.36 -7.44
C GLU A 109 15.76 23.94 -8.40
N THR A 110 16.76 23.19 -7.91
CA THR A 110 17.87 22.66 -8.75
C THR A 110 17.71 21.19 -9.10
N LEU A 111 17.12 20.38 -8.21
CA LEU A 111 17.03 18.92 -8.38
C LEU A 111 15.73 18.45 -9.05
N VAL A 112 14.57 18.98 -8.65
CA VAL A 112 13.28 18.44 -9.12
C VAL A 112 13.12 18.51 -10.65
N PRO A 113 13.56 19.57 -11.36
CA PRO A 113 13.61 19.62 -12.83
C PRO A 113 14.44 18.51 -13.51
N ILE A 114 15.21 17.72 -12.76
CA ILE A 114 16.06 16.63 -13.28
C ILE A 114 15.41 15.26 -13.03
N ILE A 115 14.61 15.11 -11.96
CA ILE A 115 14.15 13.80 -11.47
C ILE A 115 12.62 13.59 -11.48
N HIS A 116 11.81 14.61 -11.76
CA HIS A 116 10.34 14.47 -11.65
C HIS A 116 9.75 13.39 -12.58
N ASP A 117 10.35 13.14 -13.74
CA ASP A 117 9.89 12.12 -14.70
C ASP A 117 10.33 10.69 -14.37
N TYR A 118 10.95 10.46 -13.20
CA TYR A 118 11.25 9.10 -12.74
C TYR A 118 9.96 8.39 -12.30
N GLU A 119 9.70 7.19 -12.86
CA GLU A 119 8.51 6.38 -12.57
C GLU A 119 8.40 5.99 -11.08
N GLN A 120 9.52 5.93 -10.35
CA GLN A 120 9.51 5.66 -8.91
C GLN A 120 8.87 6.80 -8.11
N ILE A 121 9.00 8.05 -8.55
CA ILE A 121 8.46 9.21 -7.84
C ILE A 121 6.98 9.37 -8.19
N ASP A 122 6.12 9.32 -7.18
CA ASP A 122 4.69 9.62 -7.33
C ASP A 122 4.43 11.13 -7.16
N SER A 123 4.85 11.67 -6.02
CA SER A 123 4.48 13.01 -5.56
C SER A 123 5.64 13.71 -4.84
N ILE A 124 5.77 15.01 -5.05
CA ILE A 124 6.84 15.87 -4.55
C ILE A 124 6.24 17.02 -3.74
N TYR A 125 6.85 17.34 -2.60
CA TYR A 125 6.37 18.35 -1.65
C TYR A 125 7.53 19.27 -1.31
N ILE A 126 7.37 20.58 -1.53
CA ILE A 126 8.41 21.55 -1.22
C ILE A 126 8.13 22.14 0.16
N TYR A 127 9.04 21.92 1.12
CA TYR A 127 8.96 22.51 2.45
C TYR A 127 9.97 23.66 2.56
N CYS A 128 9.52 24.90 2.75
CA CYS A 128 10.41 26.06 2.89
C CYS A 128 9.74 27.28 3.52
N GLU A 129 10.54 28.13 4.19
CA GLU A 129 10.08 29.40 4.75
C GLU A 129 9.55 30.38 3.68
N ASN A 130 10.19 30.43 2.51
CA ASN A 130 9.93 31.43 1.47
C ASN A 130 9.07 30.86 0.32
N LYS A 131 7.81 30.54 0.65
CA LYS A 131 6.82 29.98 -0.28
C LYS A 131 6.79 30.70 -1.63
N ASN A 132 6.61 32.02 -1.59
CA ASN A 132 6.42 32.90 -2.75
C ASN A 132 7.58 32.86 -3.75
N LYS A 133 8.81 32.56 -3.31
CA LYS A 133 9.96 32.39 -4.21
C LYS A 133 9.83 31.11 -5.04
N HIS A 134 9.32 30.03 -4.45
CA HIS A 134 9.35 28.69 -5.04
C HIS A 134 8.05 28.30 -5.75
N GLU A 135 6.90 28.90 -5.40
CA GLU A 135 5.60 28.64 -6.04
C GLU A 135 5.64 28.75 -7.57
N LYS A 136 6.37 29.71 -8.13
CA LYS A 136 6.33 29.96 -9.59
C LYS A 136 6.80 28.75 -10.39
N TRP A 137 8.01 28.24 -10.13
CA TRP A 137 8.55 27.09 -10.84
C TRP A 137 7.91 25.78 -10.35
N ALA A 138 7.47 25.72 -9.08
CA ALA A 138 6.77 24.56 -8.55
C ALA A 138 5.48 24.25 -9.34
N ASN A 139 4.72 25.29 -9.70
CA ASN A 139 3.49 25.18 -10.49
C ASN A 139 3.72 24.75 -11.96
N GLU A 140 4.96 24.71 -12.44
CA GLU A 140 5.30 24.27 -13.80
C GLU A 140 5.49 22.73 -13.89
N ILE A 141 5.63 22.02 -12.76
CA ILE A 141 5.95 20.57 -12.70
C ILE A 141 4.84 19.81 -11.95
N LYS A 142 4.04 19.01 -12.66
CA LYS A 142 2.81 18.40 -12.14
C LYS A 142 2.96 17.46 -10.93
N LYS A 143 4.08 16.75 -10.78
CA LYS A 143 4.27 15.89 -9.60
C LYS A 143 4.48 16.69 -8.31
N ILE A 144 4.68 18.01 -8.39
CA ILE A 144 4.77 18.87 -7.20
C ILE A 144 3.36 19.19 -6.69
N LYS A 145 3.02 18.61 -5.53
CA LYS A 145 1.71 18.73 -4.88
C LYS A 145 1.55 20.02 -4.06
N GLY A 146 2.61 20.81 -3.92
CA GLY A 146 2.56 22.17 -3.39
C GLY A 146 3.88 22.67 -2.80
N VAL A 147 3.86 23.94 -2.38
CA VAL A 147 4.90 24.60 -1.57
C VAL A 147 4.31 24.94 -0.21
N PHE A 148 4.98 24.54 0.86
CA PHE A 148 4.45 24.53 2.22
C PHE A 148 5.41 25.20 3.22
N GLN A 149 4.84 26.01 4.12
CA GLN A 149 5.53 26.67 5.24
C GLN A 149 5.18 26.05 6.61
N ALA A 150 4.30 25.03 6.62
CA ALA A 150 3.74 24.44 7.83
C ALA A 150 3.39 22.97 7.59
N LEU A 151 3.46 22.16 8.64
CA LEU A 151 3.32 20.71 8.57
C LEU A 151 1.92 20.25 8.16
N GLU A 152 0.89 20.62 8.92
CA GLU A 152 -0.46 20.05 8.76
C GLU A 152 -1.06 20.24 7.35
N PRO A 153 -0.96 21.42 6.68
CA PRO A 153 -1.43 21.57 5.30
C PRO A 153 -0.70 20.68 4.28
N MET A 154 0.57 20.34 4.53
CA MET A 154 1.32 19.39 3.70
C MET A 154 0.90 17.95 4.00
N PHE A 155 0.66 17.63 5.27
CA PHE A 155 0.23 16.32 5.74
C PHE A 155 -1.17 15.95 5.25
N ASP A 156 -2.12 16.89 5.19
CA ASP A 156 -3.46 16.67 4.62
C ASP A 156 -3.41 16.38 3.10
N VAL A 157 -2.55 17.10 2.36
CA VAL A 157 -2.28 16.86 0.93
C VAL A 157 -1.65 15.46 0.75
N PHE A 158 -0.60 15.16 1.51
CA PHE A 158 0.06 13.85 1.49
C PHE A 158 -0.89 12.70 1.84
N ARG A 159 -1.78 12.89 2.83
CA ARG A 159 -2.78 11.89 3.24
C ARG A 159 -3.76 11.55 2.12
N ARG A 160 -4.18 12.52 1.31
CA ARG A 160 -4.98 12.25 0.11
C ARG A 160 -4.15 11.50 -0.93
N ASP A 161 -2.95 11.97 -1.22
CA ASP A 161 -2.16 11.47 -2.35
C ASP A 161 -1.61 10.07 -2.08
N ILE A 162 -1.22 9.72 -0.85
CA ILE A 162 -0.85 8.34 -0.50
C ILE A 162 -2.04 7.37 -0.60
N ARG A 163 -3.25 7.79 -0.18
CA ARG A 163 -4.47 6.98 -0.35
C ARG A 163 -4.78 6.75 -1.83
N GLN A 164 -4.68 7.79 -2.67
CA GLN A 164 -4.86 7.68 -4.11
C GLN A 164 -3.84 6.71 -4.73
N CYS A 165 -2.56 6.81 -4.33
CA CYS A 165 -1.52 5.90 -4.76
C CYS A 165 -1.82 4.43 -4.37
N GLU A 166 -2.28 4.14 -3.14
CA GLU A 166 -2.67 2.78 -2.76
C GLU A 166 -3.86 2.26 -3.59
N ASP A 167 -4.84 3.10 -3.92
CA ASP A 167 -5.99 2.74 -4.77
C ASP A 167 -5.62 2.55 -6.26
N ASP A 168 -4.72 3.38 -6.80
CA ASP A 168 -4.22 3.31 -8.17
C ASP A 168 -3.28 2.13 -8.39
N LEU A 169 -2.55 1.73 -7.34
CA LEU A 169 -1.70 0.54 -7.30
C LEU A 169 -2.49 -0.77 -7.13
N VAL A 170 -3.82 -0.75 -6.99
CA VAL A 170 -4.62 -1.98 -6.82
C VAL A 170 -4.45 -2.92 -8.03
N PRO A 171 -3.89 -4.13 -7.82
CA PRO A 171 -3.58 -5.05 -8.89
C PRO A 171 -4.83 -5.67 -9.53
N PHE A 172 -4.84 -5.76 -10.86
CA PHE A 172 -5.84 -6.51 -11.62
C PHE A 172 -5.23 -7.29 -12.79
N HIS A 173 -5.91 -8.37 -13.17
CA HIS A 173 -5.63 -9.13 -14.39
C HIS A 173 -6.61 -8.75 -15.49
N ILE A 174 -6.10 -8.45 -16.67
CA ILE A 174 -6.86 -8.32 -17.93
C ILE A 174 -6.78 -9.68 -18.63
N LEU A 175 -7.92 -10.24 -19.02
CA LEU A 175 -8.04 -11.61 -19.50
C LEU A 175 -8.77 -11.65 -20.84
N SER A 176 -8.24 -12.46 -21.76
CA SER A 176 -8.82 -12.61 -23.10
C SER A 176 -10.23 -13.21 -23.03
N SER A 177 -11.11 -12.88 -23.98
CA SER A 177 -12.50 -13.40 -24.01
C SER A 177 -12.63 -14.94 -24.11
N ASN A 178 -11.51 -15.64 -24.36
CA ASN A 178 -11.40 -17.09 -24.46
C ASN A 178 -10.40 -17.70 -23.45
N TYR A 179 -10.00 -16.98 -22.40
CA TYR A 179 -8.92 -17.43 -21.49
C TYR A 179 -9.13 -18.86 -20.98
N HIS A 180 -10.38 -19.25 -20.68
CA HIS A 180 -10.74 -20.60 -20.24
C HIS A 180 -10.24 -21.74 -21.14
N ARG A 181 -10.20 -21.52 -22.46
CA ARG A 181 -9.84 -22.54 -23.45
C ARG A 181 -8.34 -22.53 -23.77
N ASN A 182 -7.73 -21.34 -23.73
CA ASN A 182 -6.40 -21.11 -24.27
C ASN A 182 -5.34 -20.76 -23.20
N TRP A 183 -5.68 -20.80 -21.91
CA TRP A 183 -4.83 -20.33 -20.80
C TRP A 183 -3.38 -20.83 -20.87
N LYS A 184 -3.15 -22.09 -21.22
CA LYS A 184 -1.81 -22.69 -21.37
C LYS A 184 -0.93 -21.96 -22.38
N ASN A 185 -1.50 -21.29 -23.38
CA ASN A 185 -0.77 -20.58 -24.41
C ASN A 185 -0.47 -19.11 -24.04
N ASN A 186 -1.02 -18.61 -22.91
CA ASN A 186 -0.85 -17.22 -22.47
C ASN A 186 -0.37 -17.18 -21.00
N PRO A 187 0.91 -16.84 -20.73
CA PRO A 187 1.45 -16.73 -19.37
C PRO A 187 0.69 -15.78 -18.43
N ALA A 188 -0.05 -14.80 -18.95
CA ALA A 188 -0.90 -13.93 -18.14
C ALA A 188 -2.17 -14.65 -17.66
N ASP A 189 -2.83 -15.41 -18.54
CA ASP A 189 -3.97 -16.25 -18.19
C ASP A 189 -3.53 -17.39 -17.25
N GLN A 190 -2.37 -18.03 -17.49
CA GLN A 190 -1.80 -19.03 -16.56
C GLN A 190 -1.61 -18.47 -15.15
N LEU A 191 -1.01 -17.27 -15.05
CA LEU A 191 -0.74 -16.65 -13.76
C LEU A 191 -2.04 -16.41 -12.98
N PHE A 192 -3.06 -15.90 -13.67
CA PHE A 192 -4.39 -15.70 -13.10
C PHE A 192 -4.98 -17.02 -12.56
N ILE A 193 -4.92 -18.12 -13.33
CA ILE A 193 -5.41 -19.43 -12.89
C ILE A 193 -4.70 -19.90 -11.62
N TYR A 194 -3.37 -19.83 -11.57
CA TYR A 194 -2.65 -20.23 -10.37
C TYR A 194 -2.92 -19.31 -9.17
N THR A 195 -3.15 -18.00 -9.37
CA THR A 195 -3.57 -17.11 -8.27
C THR A 195 -4.97 -17.41 -7.73
N GLN A 196 -5.90 -17.86 -8.58
CA GLN A 196 -7.23 -18.34 -8.15
C GLN A 196 -7.13 -19.63 -7.33
N LEU A 197 -6.30 -20.58 -7.77
CA LEU A 197 -6.04 -21.81 -6.99
C LEU A 197 -5.31 -21.52 -5.67
N LEU A 198 -4.41 -20.54 -5.63
CA LEU A 198 -3.78 -20.08 -4.38
C LEU A 198 -4.81 -19.48 -3.42
N LYS A 199 -5.70 -18.60 -3.91
CA LYS A 199 -6.78 -18.00 -3.13
C LYS A 199 -7.70 -19.05 -2.52
N ASP A 200 -8.10 -20.06 -3.31
CA ASP A 200 -8.89 -21.21 -2.85
C ASP A 200 -8.17 -21.95 -1.71
N ILE A 201 -6.88 -22.30 -1.87
CA ILE A 201 -6.09 -22.98 -0.82
C ILE A 201 -6.07 -22.16 0.48
N LEU A 202 -5.83 -20.85 0.38
CA LEU A 202 -5.74 -19.99 1.56
C LEU A 202 -7.08 -19.84 2.30
N ILE A 203 -8.22 -20.04 1.63
CA ILE A 203 -9.57 -20.01 2.23
C ILE A 203 -9.93 -21.38 2.86
N GLU A 204 -9.45 -22.47 2.27
CA GLU A 204 -9.74 -23.84 2.70
C GLU A 204 -8.83 -24.30 3.85
N MET A 205 -7.57 -23.86 3.89
CA MET A 205 -6.54 -24.38 4.81
C MET A 205 -6.82 -24.14 6.30
N ASP A 206 -6.48 -25.15 7.11
CA ASP A 206 -6.55 -25.10 8.57
C ASP A 206 -5.31 -24.43 9.20
N TYR A 207 -5.48 -23.16 9.56
CA TYR A 207 -4.47 -22.37 10.27
C TYR A 207 -4.42 -22.72 11.76
N LYS A 208 -3.20 -22.82 12.30
CA LYS A 208 -2.95 -23.15 13.70
C LYS A 208 -3.33 -21.98 14.61
N SER A 209 -3.75 -22.26 15.84
CA SER A 209 -4.08 -21.25 16.85
C SER A 209 -2.94 -20.25 17.15
N ASN A 210 -1.68 -20.63 16.93
CA ASN A 210 -0.52 -19.76 17.12
C ASN A 210 -0.21 -18.86 15.91
N THR A 211 -0.82 -19.06 14.74
CA THR A 211 -0.44 -18.37 13.49
C THR A 211 -0.66 -16.85 13.55
N LYS A 212 -1.75 -16.36 14.16
CA LYS A 212 -1.94 -14.90 14.39
C LYS A 212 -0.84 -14.32 15.29
N LYS A 213 -0.35 -15.08 16.27
CA LYS A 213 0.78 -14.65 17.12
C LYS A 213 2.08 -14.62 16.33
N GLU A 214 2.42 -15.68 15.61
CA GLU A 214 3.61 -15.77 14.74
C GLU A 214 3.65 -14.60 13.74
N PHE A 215 2.51 -14.29 13.09
CA PHE A 215 2.39 -13.16 12.18
C PHE A 215 2.58 -11.80 12.89
N THR A 216 2.01 -11.59 14.08
CA THR A 216 2.23 -10.33 14.82
C THR A 216 3.65 -10.21 15.38
N ASP A 217 4.30 -11.31 15.76
CA ASP A 217 5.73 -11.32 16.12
C ASP A 217 6.60 -10.93 14.92
N PHE A 218 6.30 -11.45 13.71
CA PHE A 218 6.95 -11.01 12.47
C PHE A 218 6.72 -9.51 12.17
N CYS A 219 5.48 -9.02 12.27
CA CYS A 219 5.15 -7.62 12.00
C CYS A 219 5.93 -6.67 12.93
N ARG A 220 6.08 -7.01 14.22
CA ARG A 220 6.85 -6.19 15.18
C ARG A 220 8.33 -6.03 14.78
N CYS A 221 8.91 -7.01 14.08
CA CYS A 221 10.28 -6.92 13.57
C CYS A 221 10.39 -5.97 12.36
N GLN A 222 9.38 -5.96 11.48
CA GLN A 222 9.34 -5.03 10.33
C GLN A 222 9.16 -3.59 10.84
N TYR A 223 8.08 -3.36 11.59
CA TYR A 223 7.63 -2.05 12.07
C TYR A 223 8.43 -1.48 13.26
N LEU A 224 9.63 -2.01 13.56
CA LEU A 224 10.40 -1.70 14.78
C LEU A 224 10.58 -0.19 15.07
N ASN A 225 10.71 0.64 14.03
CA ASN A 225 10.93 2.08 14.16
C ASN A 225 9.63 2.93 14.04
N ASN A 226 8.46 2.31 13.82
CA ASN A 226 7.17 3.00 13.70
C ASN A 226 6.28 2.68 14.92
N SER A 227 6.17 3.64 15.84
CA SER A 227 5.46 3.45 17.12
C SER A 227 3.94 3.36 16.94
N TYR A 228 3.38 4.05 15.95
CA TYR A 228 1.96 4.00 15.61
C TYR A 228 1.52 2.59 15.19
N GLN A 229 2.21 2.01 14.20
CA GLN A 229 1.94 0.65 13.74
C GLN A 229 2.27 -0.40 14.80
N LEU A 230 3.30 -0.21 15.64
CA LEU A 230 3.57 -1.12 16.78
C LEU A 230 2.43 -1.13 17.81
N ASN A 231 1.75 0.00 18.03
CA ASN A 231 0.55 0.05 18.86
C ASN A 231 -0.61 -0.71 18.20
N LEU A 232 -0.85 -0.51 16.90
CA LEU A 232 -1.87 -1.23 16.13
C LEU A 232 -1.64 -2.75 16.09
N ILE A 233 -0.39 -3.20 15.91
CA ILE A 233 -0.01 -4.62 15.99
C ILE A 233 -0.25 -5.17 17.40
N THR A 234 -0.06 -4.37 18.44
CA THR A 234 -0.33 -4.76 19.83
C THR A 234 -1.82 -4.87 20.10
N GLU A 235 -2.63 -3.92 19.62
CA GLU A 235 -4.10 -3.93 19.69
C GLU A 235 -4.69 -5.15 18.96
N PHE A 236 -4.29 -5.40 17.70
CA PHE A 236 -4.70 -6.58 16.94
C PHE A 236 -4.24 -7.89 17.59
N ARG A 237 -3.10 -7.92 18.28
CA ARG A 237 -2.63 -9.13 18.97
C ARG A 237 -3.46 -9.46 20.22
N THR A 238 -3.99 -8.45 20.92
CA THR A 238 -4.67 -8.64 22.21
C THR A 238 -6.19 -8.73 22.13
N ASP A 239 -6.82 -8.36 21.00
CA ASP A 239 -8.25 -8.50 20.70
C ASP A 239 -9.17 -8.28 21.91
N SER A 240 -8.94 -7.19 22.66
CA SER A 240 -9.70 -6.88 23.89
C SER A 240 -11.18 -6.52 23.62
N LYS A 241 -11.55 -6.47 22.33
CA LYS A 241 -12.90 -6.64 21.80
C LYS A 241 -12.80 -7.56 20.57
N PRO A 242 -13.79 -8.45 20.31
CA PRO A 242 -13.89 -9.18 19.05
C PRO A 242 -14.25 -8.21 17.92
N SER A 243 -13.24 -7.54 17.40
CA SER A 243 -13.29 -6.71 16.20
C SER A 243 -13.10 -7.61 14.98
N SER A 244 -13.94 -7.46 13.96
CA SER A 244 -13.96 -8.39 12.83
C SER A 244 -12.75 -8.16 11.90
N SER A 245 -12.44 -9.16 11.09
CA SER A 245 -11.36 -9.09 10.09
C SER A 245 -11.63 -7.98 9.06
N ILE A 246 -12.90 -7.72 8.72
CA ILE A 246 -13.32 -6.58 7.89
C ILE A 246 -13.06 -5.24 8.58
N TYR A 247 -13.32 -5.10 9.89
CA TYR A 247 -12.97 -3.89 10.65
C TYR A 247 -11.45 -3.61 10.55
N TRP A 248 -10.62 -4.64 10.66
CA TRP A 248 -9.17 -4.50 10.50
C TRP A 248 -8.71 -4.26 9.06
N TYR A 249 -9.37 -4.86 8.06
CA TYR A 249 -9.04 -4.64 6.64
C TYR A 249 -9.41 -3.22 6.16
N THR A 250 -10.46 -2.63 6.74
CA THR A 250 -10.93 -1.27 6.41
C THR A 250 -10.30 -0.19 7.27
N ARG A 251 -9.30 -0.52 8.11
CA ARG A 251 -8.52 0.43 8.91
C ARG A 251 -7.20 0.75 8.23
N GLU A 252 -6.81 2.02 8.22
CA GLU A 252 -5.44 2.46 7.86
C GLU A 252 -4.42 1.84 8.83
N CYS A 253 -3.88 0.67 8.45
CA CYS A 253 -2.95 -0.11 9.26
C CYS A 253 -2.15 -1.12 8.43
N PHE A 254 -1.09 -1.67 9.04
CA PHE A 254 -0.23 -2.71 8.48
C PHE A 254 -0.98 -3.86 7.79
N LEU A 255 -2.15 -4.29 8.28
CA LEU A 255 -2.91 -5.41 7.69
C LEU A 255 -3.42 -5.12 6.28
N TYR A 256 -3.88 -3.89 6.02
CA TYR A 256 -4.28 -3.48 4.66
C TYR A 256 -3.03 -3.29 3.79
N LEU A 257 -2.05 -2.50 4.27
CA LEU A 257 -0.89 -2.08 3.49
C LEU A 257 0.01 -3.26 3.07
N MET A 258 0.27 -4.20 3.98
CA MET A 258 1.04 -5.42 3.68
C MET A 258 0.31 -6.34 2.71
N LEU A 259 -1.02 -6.50 2.84
CA LEU A 259 -1.80 -7.38 1.97
C LEU A 259 -1.92 -6.80 0.56
N SER A 260 -2.20 -5.50 0.45
CA SER A 260 -2.23 -4.78 -0.83
C SER A 260 -0.88 -4.84 -1.55
N LYS A 261 0.25 -4.72 -0.85
CA LYS A 261 1.56 -4.98 -1.46
C LYS A 261 1.74 -6.43 -1.89
N ALA A 262 1.47 -7.38 -0.99
CA ALA A 262 1.69 -8.80 -1.25
C ALA A 262 0.93 -9.30 -2.49
N LEU A 263 -0.30 -8.82 -2.69
CA LEU A 263 -1.13 -9.13 -3.86
C LEU A 263 -0.65 -8.43 -5.15
N ARG A 264 -0.02 -7.25 -5.02
CA ARG A 264 0.49 -6.45 -6.15
C ARG A 264 1.79 -6.99 -6.73
N ILE A 265 2.80 -7.22 -5.88
CA ILE A 265 4.09 -7.82 -6.31
C ILE A 265 4.04 -9.36 -6.37
N GLN A 266 2.90 -9.93 -5.95
CA GLN A 266 2.66 -11.37 -5.82
C GLN A 266 3.68 -12.08 -4.92
N ASP A 267 3.94 -11.53 -3.72
CA ASP A 267 4.69 -12.25 -2.68
C ASP A 267 3.81 -13.33 -2.05
N ILE A 268 3.97 -14.54 -2.58
CA ILE A 268 3.30 -15.76 -2.13
C ILE A 268 3.66 -16.10 -0.69
N ASN A 269 4.85 -15.74 -0.19
CA ASN A 269 5.21 -16.02 1.20
C ASN A 269 4.39 -15.14 2.15
N MET A 270 4.26 -13.85 1.83
CA MET A 270 3.40 -12.93 2.58
C MET A 270 1.92 -13.33 2.47
N MET A 271 1.42 -13.68 1.27
CA MET A 271 0.06 -14.19 1.10
C MET A 271 -0.23 -15.44 1.94
N ILE A 272 0.74 -16.37 2.06
CA ILE A 272 0.60 -17.56 2.93
C ILE A 272 0.58 -17.16 4.42
N GLN A 273 1.48 -16.26 4.85
CA GLN A 273 1.52 -15.76 6.24
C GLN A 273 0.24 -15.02 6.64
N MET A 274 -0.32 -14.21 5.73
CA MET A 274 -1.58 -13.48 5.91
C MET A 274 -2.82 -14.32 5.58
N GLY A 275 -2.65 -15.59 5.18
CA GLY A 275 -3.73 -16.42 4.67
C GLY A 275 -4.88 -16.64 5.66
N PHE A 276 -4.59 -16.72 6.97
CA PHE A 276 -5.62 -16.80 8.01
C PHE A 276 -6.54 -15.57 7.98
N PHE A 277 -5.97 -14.38 7.75
CA PHE A 277 -6.71 -13.12 7.68
C PHE A 277 -7.51 -13.01 6.37
N ILE A 278 -6.94 -13.41 5.24
CA ILE A 278 -7.64 -13.53 3.94
C ILE A 278 -8.87 -14.46 4.08
N ARG A 279 -8.67 -15.62 4.69
CA ARG A 279 -9.73 -16.60 5.00
C ARG A 279 -10.82 -16.01 5.88
N ASP A 280 -10.43 -15.35 6.96
CA ASP A 280 -11.38 -14.89 7.98
C ASP A 280 -12.19 -13.67 7.47
N ILE A 281 -11.59 -12.76 6.68
CA ILE A 281 -12.34 -11.76 5.89
C ILE A 281 -13.35 -12.45 4.96
N HIS A 282 -12.91 -13.41 4.14
CA HIS A 282 -13.79 -14.08 3.18
C HIS A 282 -14.96 -14.81 3.86
N ARG A 283 -14.71 -15.46 5.01
CA ARG A 283 -15.74 -16.10 5.84
C ARG A 283 -16.73 -15.08 6.43
N GLU A 284 -16.27 -13.91 6.86
CA GLU A 284 -17.15 -12.80 7.30
C GLU A 284 -18.01 -12.26 6.15
N ILE A 285 -17.44 -12.10 4.94
CA ILE A 285 -18.22 -11.71 3.74
C ILE A 285 -19.32 -12.74 3.46
N ILE A 286 -19.04 -14.04 3.47
CA ILE A 286 -20.09 -15.10 3.32
C ILE A 286 -21.17 -15.00 4.41
N GLN A 287 -20.76 -14.82 5.68
CA GLN A 287 -21.70 -14.72 6.81
C GLN A 287 -22.55 -13.45 6.80
N SER A 288 -22.06 -12.37 6.21
CA SER A 288 -22.83 -11.14 6.02
C SER A 288 -23.74 -11.25 4.79
N HIS A 289 -23.18 -11.69 3.66
CA HIS A 289 -23.89 -11.88 2.40
C HIS A 289 -25.10 -12.82 2.53
N SER A 290 -24.98 -13.91 3.30
CA SER A 290 -26.09 -14.86 3.54
C SER A 290 -27.26 -14.27 4.35
N LYS A 291 -27.12 -13.08 4.93
CA LYS A 291 -28.20 -12.33 5.60
C LYS A 291 -28.87 -11.28 4.70
N LEU A 292 -28.30 -11.00 3.52
CA LEU A 292 -28.90 -10.07 2.56
C LEU A 292 -30.19 -10.68 1.99
N GLY A 293 -31.21 -9.85 1.82
CA GLY A 293 -32.43 -10.26 1.13
C GLY A 293 -32.17 -10.52 -0.35
N LYS A 294 -33.07 -11.28 -1.02
CA LYS A 294 -33.06 -11.45 -2.48
C LYS A 294 -33.55 -10.18 -3.19
N GLN A 295 -32.78 -9.10 -3.07
CA GLN A 295 -32.97 -7.84 -3.77
C GLN A 295 -32.47 -7.93 -5.23
N ASN A 296 -32.89 -6.96 -6.04
CA ASN A 296 -32.56 -6.90 -7.46
C ASN A 296 -31.08 -6.58 -7.72
N SER A 297 -30.68 -6.64 -8.99
CA SER A 297 -29.40 -6.10 -9.44
C SER A 297 -29.29 -4.61 -9.09
N THR A 298 -28.10 -4.18 -8.69
CA THR A 298 -27.78 -2.77 -8.41
C THR A 298 -26.41 -2.43 -9.01
N THR A 299 -26.06 -1.16 -9.01
CA THR A 299 -24.80 -0.64 -9.54
C THR A 299 -23.98 -0.03 -8.42
N VAL A 300 -22.68 -0.33 -8.41
CA VAL A 300 -21.68 0.35 -7.58
C VAL A 300 -20.56 0.91 -8.45
N TYR A 301 -19.77 1.81 -7.87
CA TYR A 301 -18.77 2.60 -8.55
C TYR A 301 -17.42 2.49 -7.83
N ARG A 302 -16.35 2.56 -8.61
CA ARG A 302 -14.98 2.75 -8.09
C ARG A 302 -14.22 3.65 -9.05
N GLY A 303 -13.65 4.72 -8.52
CA GLY A 303 -12.70 5.55 -9.26
C GLY A 303 -11.27 5.22 -8.87
N GLN A 304 -10.38 5.14 -9.86
CA GLN A 304 -8.94 5.11 -9.66
C GLN A 304 -8.21 5.51 -10.94
N GLY A 305 -6.93 5.84 -10.83
CA GLY A 305 -5.99 5.79 -11.93
C GLY A 305 -5.64 4.34 -12.30
N ILE A 306 -5.30 4.15 -13.57
CA ILE A 306 -4.59 2.97 -14.07
C ILE A 306 -3.51 3.44 -15.04
N THR A 307 -2.40 2.72 -15.16
CA THR A 307 -1.35 3.11 -16.12
C THR A 307 -1.86 3.09 -17.55
N GLU A 308 -1.37 4.01 -18.38
CA GLU A 308 -1.70 4.06 -19.82
C GLU A 308 -1.54 2.70 -20.52
N LYS A 309 -0.50 1.94 -20.14
CA LYS A 309 -0.27 0.56 -20.60
C LYS A 309 -1.42 -0.39 -20.26
N ASN A 310 -1.94 -0.33 -19.03
CA ASN A 310 -3.06 -1.17 -18.61
C ASN A 310 -4.36 -0.71 -19.29
N PHE A 311 -4.56 0.61 -19.47
CA PHE A 311 -5.72 1.15 -20.19
C PHE A 311 -5.76 0.70 -21.66
N HIS A 312 -4.63 0.79 -22.36
CA HIS A 312 -4.50 0.27 -23.74
C HIS A 312 -4.80 -1.24 -23.81
N GLN A 313 -4.31 -2.04 -22.85
CA GLN A 313 -4.64 -3.47 -22.78
C GLN A 313 -6.13 -3.74 -22.52
N ILE A 314 -6.85 -2.88 -21.79
CA ILE A 314 -8.30 -2.99 -21.61
C ILE A 314 -9.04 -2.65 -22.92
N LEU A 315 -8.60 -1.63 -23.67
CA LEU A 315 -9.13 -1.30 -24.99
C LEU A 315 -8.95 -2.45 -25.99
N GLU A 316 -7.77 -3.05 -26.05
CA GLU A 316 -7.49 -4.24 -26.87
C GLU A 316 -8.34 -5.46 -26.48
N ASN A 317 -8.63 -5.62 -25.19
CA ASN A 317 -9.45 -6.72 -24.64
C ASN A 317 -10.91 -6.33 -24.40
N ASN A 318 -11.47 -5.44 -25.23
CA ASN A 318 -12.90 -5.10 -25.18
C ASN A 318 -13.78 -6.36 -25.28
N ASN A 319 -14.84 -6.44 -24.48
CA ASN A 319 -15.71 -7.61 -24.28
C ASN A 319 -14.97 -8.87 -23.74
N GLY A 320 -13.72 -8.73 -23.29
CA GLY A 320 -12.99 -9.66 -22.44
C GLY A 320 -13.35 -9.48 -20.95
N PHE A 321 -12.41 -9.81 -20.06
CA PHE A 321 -12.64 -9.79 -18.62
C PHE A 321 -11.53 -9.05 -17.85
N LEU A 322 -11.88 -8.56 -16.66
CA LEU A 322 -10.99 -7.92 -15.70
C LEU A 322 -11.23 -8.54 -14.31
N SER A 323 -10.17 -8.86 -13.58
CA SER A 323 -10.24 -9.42 -12.22
C SER A 323 -9.36 -8.63 -11.27
N PHE A 324 -9.93 -8.04 -10.22
CA PHE A 324 -9.17 -7.34 -9.17
C PHE A 324 -8.62 -8.34 -8.13
N ASN A 325 -7.33 -8.27 -7.82
CA ASN A 325 -6.67 -9.23 -6.94
C ASN A 325 -6.81 -8.92 -5.44
N ASN A 326 -7.35 -7.76 -5.07
CA ASN A 326 -7.64 -7.37 -3.69
C ASN A 326 -9.12 -7.64 -3.33
N PHE A 327 -9.46 -7.57 -2.03
CA PHE A 327 -10.85 -7.40 -1.60
C PHE A 327 -11.30 -5.99 -2.01
N LEU A 328 -12.06 -5.88 -3.10
CA LEU A 328 -12.34 -4.58 -3.72
C LEU A 328 -13.35 -3.79 -2.89
N ILE A 329 -13.01 -2.55 -2.53
CA ILE A 329 -13.97 -1.57 -2.00
C ILE A 329 -14.56 -0.77 -3.16
N ALA A 330 -15.88 -0.65 -3.18
CA ALA A 330 -16.66 0.17 -4.11
C ALA A 330 -17.78 0.89 -3.35
N THR A 331 -18.36 1.94 -3.92
CA THR A 331 -19.41 2.76 -3.30
C THR A 331 -20.65 2.87 -4.18
N THR A 332 -21.82 3.08 -3.59
CA THR A 332 -23.03 3.50 -4.34
C THR A 332 -22.99 4.97 -4.76
N ASP A 333 -22.07 5.77 -4.20
CA ASP A 333 -21.82 7.16 -4.61
C ASP A 333 -20.97 7.23 -5.88
N ARG A 334 -21.63 7.66 -6.97
CA ARG A 334 -21.00 7.84 -8.29
C ARG A 334 -20.08 9.06 -8.32
N ASP A 335 -20.41 10.13 -7.62
CA ASP A 335 -19.73 11.42 -7.74
C ASP A 335 -18.47 11.43 -6.87
N LEU A 336 -18.52 10.78 -5.69
CA LEU A 336 -17.33 10.41 -4.92
C LEU A 336 -16.35 9.57 -5.77
N SER A 337 -16.86 8.61 -6.55
CA SER A 337 -16.03 7.79 -7.44
C SER A 337 -15.45 8.58 -8.62
N ILE A 338 -16.20 9.53 -9.20
CA ILE A 338 -15.67 10.42 -10.25
C ILE A 338 -14.59 11.34 -9.71
N MET A 339 -14.70 11.79 -8.46
CA MET A 339 -13.69 12.60 -7.79
C MET A 339 -12.36 11.84 -7.65
N TYR A 340 -12.37 10.59 -7.16
CA TYR A 340 -11.17 9.73 -7.12
C TYR A 340 -10.61 9.43 -8.52
N ALA A 341 -11.46 9.10 -9.50
CA ALA A 341 -11.03 8.89 -10.89
C ALA A 341 -10.43 10.16 -11.53
N SER A 342 -10.79 11.34 -11.02
CA SER A 342 -10.29 12.63 -11.53
C SER A 342 -8.94 13.03 -10.94
N PHE A 343 -8.64 12.67 -9.69
CA PHE A 343 -7.32 12.95 -9.08
C PHE A 343 -6.16 12.27 -9.82
N ALA A 344 -6.39 11.08 -10.39
CA ALA A 344 -5.41 10.39 -11.22
C ALA A 344 -4.92 11.22 -12.44
N ARG A 345 -5.74 12.18 -12.94
CA ARG A 345 -5.42 13.05 -14.09
C ARG A 345 -4.27 14.04 -13.81
N ASP A 346 -3.90 14.22 -12.55
CA ASP A 346 -2.71 14.99 -12.16
C ASP A 346 -1.41 14.27 -12.56
N ASN A 347 -1.42 12.93 -12.61
CA ASN A 347 -0.28 12.12 -13.05
C ASN A 347 -0.40 11.81 -14.55
N HIS A 348 0.61 12.20 -15.33
CA HIS A 348 0.67 11.93 -16.78
C HIS A 348 0.89 10.45 -17.14
N GLU A 349 1.31 9.61 -16.19
CA GLU A 349 1.47 8.16 -16.38
C GLU A 349 0.13 7.39 -16.33
N LEU A 350 -0.94 8.05 -15.87
CA LEU A 350 -2.20 7.42 -15.50
C LEU A 350 -3.40 7.93 -16.32
N THR A 351 -4.24 7.00 -16.75
CA THR A 351 -5.61 7.27 -17.23
C THR A 351 -6.57 7.25 -16.03
N GLY A 352 -7.40 8.29 -15.87
CA GLY A 352 -8.47 8.29 -14.87
C GLY A 352 -9.64 7.39 -15.30
N VAL A 353 -10.05 6.45 -14.46
CA VAL A 353 -11.09 5.47 -14.77
C VAL A 353 -12.17 5.40 -13.68
N LEU A 354 -13.41 5.61 -14.09
CA LEU A 354 -14.62 5.24 -13.36
C LEU A 354 -15.05 3.82 -13.79
N PHE A 355 -14.81 2.83 -12.95
CA PHE A 355 -15.44 1.52 -13.07
C PHE A 355 -16.89 1.61 -12.60
N VAL A 356 -17.82 1.24 -13.48
CA VAL A 356 -19.26 1.14 -13.19
C VAL A 356 -19.62 -0.34 -13.16
N ILE A 357 -20.01 -0.84 -12.00
CA ILE A 357 -20.07 -2.28 -11.72
C ILE A 357 -21.51 -2.70 -11.48
N GLU A 358 -22.10 -3.40 -12.45
CA GLU A 358 -23.36 -4.12 -12.28
C GLU A 358 -23.15 -5.37 -11.39
N ILE A 359 -23.82 -5.40 -10.25
CA ILE A 359 -23.85 -6.56 -9.33
C ILE A 359 -25.26 -7.15 -9.24
N ASP A 360 -25.33 -8.47 -9.07
CA ASP A 360 -26.57 -9.22 -8.86
C ASP A 360 -26.46 -9.96 -7.52
N GLN A 361 -27.31 -9.62 -6.55
CA GLN A 361 -27.19 -10.13 -5.18
C GLN A 361 -27.36 -11.64 -5.07
N SER A 362 -27.99 -12.29 -6.06
CA SER A 362 -28.12 -13.75 -6.10
C SER A 362 -26.83 -14.49 -6.54
N LYS A 363 -25.79 -13.73 -6.93
CA LYS A 363 -24.62 -14.21 -7.68
C LYS A 363 -23.28 -13.60 -7.25
N SER A 364 -23.32 -12.49 -6.50
CA SER A 364 -22.15 -11.63 -6.26
C SER A 364 -21.72 -11.69 -4.81
N LEU A 365 -20.55 -12.27 -4.50
CA LEU A 365 -20.08 -12.38 -3.12
C LEU A 365 -19.48 -11.05 -2.64
N PHE A 366 -20.33 -10.23 -2.01
CA PHE A 366 -19.99 -8.96 -1.36
C PHE A 366 -20.77 -8.77 -0.06
N THR A 367 -20.30 -7.84 0.78
CA THR A 367 -21.04 -7.30 1.94
C THR A 367 -21.09 -5.78 1.88
N PRO A 368 -22.18 -5.12 2.32
CA PRO A 368 -22.12 -3.74 2.78
C PRO A 368 -21.09 -3.60 3.90
N LEU A 369 -20.45 -2.43 4.01
CA LEU A 369 -19.53 -2.10 5.10
C LEU A 369 -20.19 -1.43 6.31
N ASP A 370 -21.44 -1.02 6.16
CA ASP A 370 -22.29 -0.47 7.21
C ASP A 370 -22.17 -1.25 8.54
N LYS A 371 -21.82 -0.54 9.62
CA LYS A 371 -21.65 -1.04 10.99
C LYS A 371 -20.59 -2.16 11.17
N ILE A 372 -19.82 -2.53 10.15
CA ILE A 372 -18.75 -3.57 10.25
C ILE A 372 -17.34 -3.09 9.87
N SER A 373 -17.20 -1.96 9.18
CA SER A 373 -15.90 -1.33 8.91
C SER A 373 -15.32 -0.55 10.10
N TYR A 374 -14.06 -0.15 9.98
CA TYR A 374 -13.41 0.79 10.90
C TYR A 374 -14.11 2.16 10.95
N TYR A 375 -14.42 2.72 9.78
CA TYR A 375 -15.14 3.99 9.66
C TYR A 375 -16.66 3.74 9.86
N PRO A 376 -17.34 4.47 10.76
CA PRO A 376 -18.78 4.32 10.99
C PRO A 376 -19.66 4.83 9.83
N GLU A 377 -19.14 5.76 9.02
CA GLU A 377 -19.87 6.50 7.97
C GLU A 377 -19.85 5.78 6.60
N SER A 378 -19.57 4.47 6.61
CA SER A 378 -19.40 3.63 5.41
C SER A 378 -20.71 3.15 4.77
N GLU A 379 -21.85 3.77 5.08
CA GLU A 379 -23.20 3.27 4.74
C GLU A 379 -23.42 3.06 3.23
N GLN A 380 -22.67 3.77 2.38
CA GLN A 380 -22.72 3.66 0.92
C GLN A 380 -21.70 2.65 0.34
N GLN A 381 -20.75 2.15 1.13
CA GLN A 381 -19.66 1.30 0.66
C GLN A 381 -19.97 -0.20 0.75
N ILE A 382 -19.44 -0.97 -0.19
CA ILE A 382 -19.43 -2.43 -0.17
C ILE A 382 -18.00 -2.97 -0.31
N LEU A 383 -17.78 -4.15 0.25
CA LEU A 383 -16.55 -4.94 0.13
C LEU A 383 -16.86 -6.22 -0.65
N PHE A 384 -16.25 -6.37 -1.82
CA PHE A 384 -16.25 -7.61 -2.59
C PHE A 384 -15.26 -8.63 -1.98
N SER A 385 -15.53 -9.92 -2.17
CA SER A 385 -14.49 -10.94 -2.02
C SER A 385 -13.28 -10.64 -2.91
N ILE A 386 -12.12 -11.10 -2.47
CA ILE A 386 -10.88 -11.15 -3.25
C ILE A 386 -11.06 -11.92 -4.58
N GLN A 387 -10.42 -11.45 -5.66
CA GLN A 387 -10.34 -12.13 -6.98
C GLN A 387 -11.69 -12.43 -7.68
N ASN A 388 -12.63 -11.47 -7.61
CA ASN A 388 -13.87 -11.49 -8.40
C ASN A 388 -13.60 -11.17 -9.89
N VAL A 389 -14.19 -11.92 -10.84
CA VAL A 389 -14.06 -11.66 -12.29
C VAL A 389 -15.27 -10.90 -12.86
N PHE A 390 -14.98 -9.81 -13.55
CA PHE A 390 -15.93 -8.94 -14.23
C PHE A 390 -15.77 -9.02 -15.74
N ARG A 391 -16.87 -9.02 -16.50
CA ARG A 391 -16.84 -8.89 -17.96
C ARG A 391 -16.97 -7.42 -18.35
N ILE A 392 -16.08 -6.96 -19.25
CA ILE A 392 -16.12 -5.62 -19.85
C ILE A 392 -17.34 -5.53 -20.80
N ARG A 393 -18.08 -4.42 -20.76
CA ARG A 393 -19.32 -4.20 -21.53
C ARG A 393 -19.23 -3.04 -22.51
N SER A 394 -18.71 -1.90 -22.05
CA SER A 394 -18.34 -0.75 -22.88
C SER A 394 -17.18 0.00 -22.21
N ILE A 395 -16.49 0.80 -23.01
CA ILE A 395 -15.40 1.68 -22.60
C ILE A 395 -15.71 3.02 -23.26
N ASP A 396 -16.19 3.98 -22.48
CA ASP A 396 -16.79 5.21 -22.97
C ASP A 396 -16.02 6.41 -22.39
N GLN A 397 -15.65 7.38 -23.22
CA GLN A 397 -14.95 8.57 -22.71
C GLN A 397 -15.94 9.52 -22.03
N ILE A 398 -15.63 9.96 -20.80
CA ILE A 398 -16.39 11.00 -20.09
C ILE A 398 -15.79 12.37 -20.44
N GLU A 399 -14.47 12.52 -20.28
CA GLU A 399 -13.71 13.74 -20.61
C GLU A 399 -12.30 13.39 -21.11
N ASN A 400 -11.51 14.40 -21.51
CA ASN A 400 -10.11 14.21 -21.81
C ASN A 400 -9.34 13.67 -20.58
N GLY A 401 -8.78 12.46 -20.69
CA GLY A 401 -8.11 11.75 -19.59
C GLY A 401 -9.03 11.09 -18.56
N LEU A 402 -10.35 11.07 -18.76
CA LEU A 402 -11.31 10.43 -17.84
C LEU A 402 -12.30 9.52 -18.60
N TRP A 403 -12.29 8.24 -18.25
CA TRP A 403 -13.05 7.19 -18.93
C TRP A 403 -14.01 6.45 -17.99
N GLN A 404 -15.08 5.91 -18.57
CA GLN A 404 -16.03 5.03 -17.92
C GLN A 404 -15.83 3.61 -18.46
N ILE A 405 -15.66 2.62 -17.57
CA ILE A 405 -15.60 1.21 -17.96
C ILE A 405 -16.78 0.49 -17.32
N GLN A 406 -17.72 0.05 -18.15
CA GLN A 406 -18.88 -0.72 -17.71
C GLN A 406 -18.46 -2.18 -17.50
N LEU A 407 -18.62 -2.65 -16.26
CA LEU A 407 -18.28 -3.99 -15.78
C LEU A 407 -19.54 -4.71 -15.31
N LYS A 408 -19.69 -5.99 -15.67
CA LYS A 408 -20.72 -6.88 -15.09
C LYS A 408 -20.05 -8.06 -14.42
N LEU A 409 -20.29 -8.28 -13.12
CA LEU A 409 -19.72 -9.43 -12.42
C LEU A 409 -20.20 -10.75 -13.07
N THR A 410 -19.31 -11.74 -13.15
CA THR A 410 -19.63 -13.04 -13.74
C THR A 410 -19.83 -14.12 -12.67
N THR A 411 -20.81 -15.01 -12.88
CA THR A 411 -21.06 -16.18 -12.03
C THR A 411 -20.09 -17.34 -12.25
N HIS A 412 -19.26 -17.26 -13.30
CA HIS A 412 -18.67 -18.46 -13.89
C HIS A 412 -17.46 -18.95 -13.07
N ASP A 413 -16.90 -18.09 -12.22
CA ASP A 413 -15.71 -18.34 -11.40
C ASP A 413 -15.76 -19.69 -10.66
N ASN A 414 -16.88 -20.04 -10.02
CA ASN A 414 -16.97 -21.31 -9.29
C ASN A 414 -16.89 -22.56 -10.19
N GLU A 415 -17.48 -22.53 -11.40
CA GLU A 415 -17.41 -23.67 -12.32
C GLU A 415 -16.07 -23.75 -13.04
N LEU A 416 -15.49 -22.59 -13.34
CA LEU A 416 -14.21 -22.46 -14.02
C LEU A 416 -13.04 -22.81 -13.10
N VAL A 417 -13.01 -22.27 -11.88
CA VAL A 417 -11.97 -22.59 -10.88
C VAL A 417 -12.08 -24.05 -10.46
N ARG A 418 -13.30 -24.63 -10.36
CA ARG A 418 -13.48 -26.09 -10.24
C ARG A 418 -12.83 -26.83 -11.42
N HIS A 419 -13.13 -26.44 -12.66
CA HIS A 419 -12.54 -27.07 -13.86
C HIS A 419 -11.01 -26.94 -13.92
N PHE A 420 -10.44 -25.79 -13.56
CA PHE A 420 -8.98 -25.62 -13.48
C PHE A 420 -8.37 -26.44 -12.34
N ARG A 421 -9.05 -26.56 -11.19
CA ARG A 421 -8.62 -27.43 -10.10
C ARG A 421 -8.61 -28.89 -10.55
N GLU A 422 -9.65 -29.35 -11.24
CA GLU A 422 -9.71 -30.69 -11.87
C GLU A 422 -8.55 -30.92 -12.86
N LEU A 423 -8.26 -29.97 -13.75
CA LEU A 423 -7.15 -30.06 -14.71
C LEU A 423 -5.78 -30.10 -14.01
N VAL A 424 -5.54 -29.25 -13.02
CA VAL A 424 -4.27 -29.20 -12.27
C VAL A 424 -4.11 -30.42 -11.35
N GLN A 425 -5.21 -31.01 -10.86
CA GLN A 425 -5.20 -32.31 -10.15
C GLN A 425 -4.91 -33.49 -11.10
N GLN A 426 -5.37 -33.45 -12.35
CA GLN A 426 -5.01 -34.45 -13.37
C GLN A 426 -3.53 -34.40 -13.74
N GLU A 427 -2.94 -33.19 -13.81
CA GLU A 427 -1.51 -33.00 -14.05
C GLU A 427 -0.64 -33.37 -12.84
N ILE A 428 -1.21 -33.37 -11.62
CA ILE A 428 -0.46 -33.60 -10.37
C ILE A 428 -1.23 -34.54 -9.41
N PRO A 429 -1.32 -35.85 -9.72
CA PRO A 429 -2.09 -36.79 -8.90
C PRO A 429 -1.52 -36.99 -7.48
N ASN A 430 -2.39 -37.34 -6.54
CA ASN A 430 -2.06 -37.89 -5.21
C ASN A 430 -1.19 -37.00 -4.30
N LYS A 431 -1.33 -35.68 -4.36
CA LYS A 431 -0.68 -34.73 -3.44
C LYS A 431 -1.59 -34.33 -2.26
N ASN A 432 -0.99 -34.18 -1.08
CA ASN A 432 -1.65 -33.52 0.05
C ASN A 432 -1.62 -31.99 -0.08
N GLU A 433 -2.41 -31.28 0.73
CA GLU A 433 -2.60 -29.81 0.66
C GLU A 433 -1.29 -29.02 0.63
N ASN A 434 -0.29 -29.39 1.44
CA ASN A 434 1.01 -28.71 1.48
C ASN A 434 1.78 -28.91 0.18
N GLU A 435 1.68 -30.09 -0.43
CA GLU A 435 2.36 -30.40 -1.69
C GLU A 435 1.64 -29.74 -2.88
N TRP A 436 0.32 -29.58 -2.82
CA TRP A 436 -0.46 -28.80 -3.78
C TRP A 436 -0.11 -27.30 -3.68
N LEU A 437 -0.12 -26.71 -2.48
CA LEU A 437 0.32 -25.34 -2.21
C LEU A 437 1.74 -25.07 -2.71
N ASN A 438 2.69 -25.97 -2.42
CA ASN A 438 4.05 -25.85 -2.94
C ASN A 438 4.10 -25.89 -4.48
N THR A 439 3.22 -26.65 -5.14
CA THR A 439 3.21 -26.73 -6.62
C THR A 439 2.58 -25.49 -7.26
N VAL A 440 1.47 -24.98 -6.71
CA VAL A 440 0.88 -23.69 -7.13
C VAL A 440 1.89 -22.56 -6.94
N LYS A 441 2.56 -22.52 -5.77
CA LYS A 441 3.63 -21.56 -5.45
C LYS A 441 4.77 -21.58 -6.48
N MET A 442 5.30 -22.75 -6.82
CA MET A 442 6.38 -22.87 -7.81
C MET A 442 5.98 -22.37 -9.20
N ASN A 443 4.75 -22.65 -9.65
CA ASN A 443 4.28 -22.17 -10.97
C ASN A 443 4.16 -20.64 -11.02
N ILE A 444 3.57 -20.02 -10.00
CA ILE A 444 3.48 -18.54 -9.89
C ILE A 444 4.89 -17.92 -9.89
N GLN A 445 5.84 -18.48 -9.13
CA GLN A 445 7.22 -17.98 -9.10
C GLN A 445 7.93 -18.08 -10.47
N GLN A 446 7.74 -19.18 -11.20
CA GLN A 446 8.30 -19.35 -12.55
C GLN A 446 7.70 -18.35 -13.54
N LEU A 447 6.37 -18.18 -13.53
CA LEU A 447 5.67 -17.21 -14.39
C LEU A 447 6.06 -15.77 -14.08
N ASN A 448 6.22 -15.40 -12.80
CA ASN A 448 6.62 -14.06 -12.40
C ASN A 448 8.07 -13.74 -12.76
N LYS A 449 8.97 -14.72 -12.66
CA LYS A 449 10.33 -14.59 -13.19
C LYS A 449 10.33 -14.42 -14.71
N ALA A 450 9.52 -15.20 -15.44
CA ALA A 450 9.39 -15.07 -16.90
C ALA A 450 8.78 -13.73 -17.34
N ARG A 451 7.99 -13.08 -16.48
CA ARG A 451 7.39 -11.74 -16.70
C ARG A 451 8.28 -10.58 -16.24
N GLY A 452 9.46 -10.83 -15.69
CA GLY A 452 10.34 -9.78 -15.16
C GLY A 452 9.86 -9.14 -13.85
N LEU A 453 8.86 -9.70 -13.18
CA LEU A 453 8.34 -9.19 -11.90
C LEU A 453 9.28 -9.52 -10.71
N TRP A 454 10.26 -10.41 -10.92
CA TRP A 454 11.24 -10.84 -9.92
C TRP A 454 12.65 -10.75 -10.54
N ALA A 455 13.39 -9.69 -10.21
CA ALA A 455 14.74 -9.38 -10.69
C ALA A 455 15.55 -8.65 -9.61
#